data_AF-A0A3A9KGR7-F1
#
_entry.id   AF-A0A3A9KGR7-F1
#
_cell.length_a   1.000
_cell.length_b   1.000
_cell.length_c   1.000
_cell.angle_alpha   90.00
_cell.angle_beta   90.00
_cell.angle_gamma   90.00
#
_symmetry.space_group_name_H-M   'P 1'
#
loop_
_entity.id
_entity.type
_entity.pdbx_description
1 polymer ?
#
loop_
_entity_poly.entity_id
_entity_poly.type
_entity_poly.pdbx_seq_one_letter_code
_entity_poly.pdbx_strand_id
1 'polypeptide(L)'
;MFQSLKSKLEAKRAVWSEGTQQRIAKHAEKERNEALFQMKKNERVQTLLNTEVEKYLRTVHPTFLLKPEVHRALLNMLHARSEGTVSISMTMTSEMRKAYSFYHNELKIFISLLERKGFALAGYEDTFLTTLLTKLRENNYRSCLELYGDFVPEGSTLTEAFDLYFEVVEKEFKYNSGSVDFFAIYLNHKNIVDFTWTKSRLKRKLKQYEKDNKQEFKLKQLERKLKDIS
;
A
#
# COMPACT_ATOMS: atom_id res chain seq x y z
N MET A 1 52.79 -20.46 51.51
CA MET A 1 51.62 -19.60 51.83
C MET A 1 51.13 -18.74 50.66
N PHE A 2 52.00 -18.12 49.85
CA PHE A 2 51.58 -17.27 48.72
C PHE A 2 50.87 -18.02 47.57
N GLN A 3 51.33 -19.22 47.22
CA GLN A 3 50.71 -20.03 46.15
C GLN A 3 49.28 -20.49 46.47
N SER A 4 48.99 -20.81 47.74
CA SER A 4 47.64 -21.19 48.19
C SER A 4 46.67 -20.01 48.26
N LEU A 5 47.18 -18.77 48.43
CA LEU A 5 46.37 -17.55 48.35
C LEU A 5 46.05 -17.20 46.89
N LYS A 6 47.03 -17.37 45.98
CA LYS A 6 46.85 -17.15 44.54
C LYS A 6 45.82 -18.13 43.94
N SER A 7 45.91 -19.43 44.27
CA SER A 7 44.94 -20.43 43.80
C SER A 7 43.53 -20.18 44.33
N LYS A 8 43.37 -19.72 45.58
CA LYS A 8 42.06 -19.33 46.14
C LYS A 8 41.45 -18.11 45.45
N LEU A 9 42.27 -17.14 45.04
CA LEU A 9 41.82 -15.96 44.28
C LEU A 9 41.43 -16.33 42.84
N GLU A 10 42.21 -17.18 42.18
CA GLU A 10 41.90 -17.68 40.83
C GLU A 10 40.61 -18.52 40.84
N ALA A 11 40.42 -19.38 41.84
CA ALA A 11 39.18 -20.14 42.00
C ALA A 11 37.96 -19.23 42.23
N LYS A 12 38.08 -18.19 43.07
CA LYS A 12 37.01 -17.20 43.26
C LYS A 12 36.69 -16.42 41.98
N ARG A 13 37.73 -16.07 41.20
CA ARG A 13 37.57 -15.38 39.92
C ARG A 13 36.90 -16.26 38.86
N ALA A 14 37.22 -17.56 38.85
CA ALA A 14 36.57 -18.54 37.98
C ALA A 14 35.07 -18.69 38.31
N VAL A 15 34.74 -18.85 39.60
CA VAL A 15 33.33 -18.92 40.06
C VAL A 15 32.56 -17.64 39.73
N TRP A 16 33.17 -16.47 39.89
CA TRP A 16 32.57 -15.21 39.49
C TRP A 16 32.40 -15.05 37.98
N SER A 17 33.37 -15.50 37.19
CA SER A 17 33.29 -15.51 35.73
C SER A 17 32.16 -16.40 35.25
N GLU A 18 32.06 -17.61 35.80
CA GLU A 18 31.00 -18.57 35.47
C GLU A 18 29.62 -18.02 35.86
N GLY A 19 29.47 -17.48 37.08
CA GLY A 19 28.22 -16.85 37.50
C GLY A 19 27.85 -15.62 36.65
N THR A 20 28.83 -14.90 36.11
CA THR A 20 28.58 -13.77 35.20
C THR A 20 28.19 -14.25 33.81
N GLN A 21 28.84 -15.29 33.28
CA GLN A 21 28.46 -15.93 32.02
C GLN A 21 27.06 -16.54 32.09
N GLN A 22 26.70 -17.20 33.20
CA GLN A 22 25.35 -17.72 33.42
C GLN A 22 24.29 -16.60 33.46
N ARG A 23 24.59 -15.46 34.10
CA ARG A 23 23.69 -14.29 34.10
C ARG A 23 23.52 -13.69 32.71
N ILE A 24 24.60 -13.56 31.94
CA ILE A 24 24.55 -13.07 30.55
C ILE A 24 23.73 -14.02 29.68
N ALA A 25 23.96 -15.34 29.78
CA ALA A 25 23.22 -16.34 29.03
C ALA A 25 21.73 -16.31 29.35
N LYS A 26 21.37 -16.23 30.64
CA LYS A 26 19.97 -16.13 31.07
C LYS A 26 19.30 -14.83 30.61
N HIS A 27 20.04 -13.72 30.59
CA HIS A 27 19.53 -12.46 30.06
C HIS A 27 19.29 -12.53 28.55
N ALA A 28 20.28 -13.03 27.80
CA ALA A 28 20.17 -13.21 26.35
C ALA A 28 19.03 -14.17 25.97
N GLU A 29 18.83 -15.24 26.73
CA GLU A 29 17.70 -16.16 26.53
C GLU A 29 16.35 -15.48 26.80
N LYS A 30 16.26 -14.67 27.87
CA LYS A 30 15.05 -13.90 28.16
C LYS A 30 14.73 -12.90 27.06
N GLU A 31 15.72 -12.13 26.60
CA GLU A 31 15.57 -11.18 25.49
C GLU A 31 15.15 -11.89 24.20
N ARG A 32 15.76 -13.05 23.90
CA ARG A 32 15.39 -13.85 22.73
C ARG A 32 13.95 -14.35 22.81
N ASN A 33 13.53 -14.85 23.97
CA ASN A 33 12.17 -15.33 24.18
C ASN A 33 11.14 -14.20 24.10
N GLU A 34 11.46 -13.03 24.65
CA GLU A 34 10.62 -11.83 24.57
C GLU A 34 10.52 -11.33 23.11
N ALA A 35 11.63 -11.26 22.38
CA ALA A 35 11.65 -10.92 20.97
C ALA A 35 10.79 -11.89 20.14
N LEU A 36 10.93 -13.20 20.33
CA LEU A 36 10.12 -14.21 19.66
C LEU A 36 8.63 -14.08 19.97
N PHE A 37 8.29 -13.77 21.22
CA PHE A 37 6.91 -13.55 21.62
C PHE A 37 6.32 -12.31 20.93
N GLN A 38 7.05 -11.20 20.89
CA GLN A 38 6.62 -9.98 20.20
C GLN A 38 6.50 -10.20 18.69
N MET A 39 7.44 -10.93 18.07
CA MET A 39 7.36 -11.29 16.66
C MET A 39 6.08 -12.08 16.34
N LYS A 40 5.78 -13.12 17.11
CA LYS A 40 4.55 -13.93 16.94
C LYS A 40 3.28 -13.10 17.15
N LYS A 41 3.30 -12.17 18.11
CA LYS A 41 2.18 -11.26 18.36
C LYS A 41 1.96 -10.34 17.15
N ASN A 42 3.03 -9.72 16.64
CA ASN A 42 2.97 -8.83 15.48
C ASN A 42 2.52 -9.57 14.23
N GLU A 43 3.00 -10.79 14.01
CA GLU A 43 2.58 -11.63 12.88
C GLU A 43 1.09 -11.95 12.92
N ARG A 44 0.54 -12.28 14.09
CA ARG A 44 -0.90 -12.51 14.26
C ARG A 44 -1.72 -11.27 13.96
N VAL A 45 -1.28 -10.11 14.48
CA VAL A 45 -1.94 -8.82 14.24
C VAL A 45 -1.91 -8.46 12.74
N GLN A 46 -0.77 -8.63 12.09
CA GLN A 46 -0.63 -8.36 10.65
C GLN A 46 -1.48 -9.32 9.81
N THR A 47 -1.56 -10.60 10.19
CA THR A 47 -2.39 -11.60 9.51
C THR A 47 -3.88 -11.28 9.62
N LEU A 48 -4.34 -10.90 10.83
CA LEU A 48 -5.70 -10.44 11.05
C LEU A 48 -6.01 -9.22 10.18
N LEU A 49 -5.13 -8.21 10.22
CA LEU A 49 -5.28 -6.98 9.45
C LEU A 49 -5.36 -7.27 7.94
N ASN A 50 -4.42 -8.03 7.39
CA ASN A 50 -4.39 -8.41 5.98
C ASN A 50 -5.70 -9.09 5.55
N THR A 51 -6.16 -10.06 6.35
CA THR A 51 -7.36 -10.86 6.04
C THR A 51 -8.62 -10.00 6.05
N GLU A 52 -8.77 -9.14 7.06
CA GLU A 52 -9.96 -8.32 7.23
C GLU A 52 -10.00 -7.16 6.23
N VAL A 53 -8.85 -6.54 5.95
CA VAL A 53 -8.72 -5.53 4.90
C VAL A 53 -9.07 -6.13 3.53
N GLU A 54 -8.57 -7.32 3.22
CA GLU A 54 -8.88 -7.96 1.94
C GLU A 54 -10.39 -8.25 1.81
N LYS A 55 -11.03 -8.77 2.86
CA LYS A 55 -12.49 -9.00 2.87
C LYS A 55 -13.26 -7.70 2.65
N TYR A 56 -12.86 -6.63 3.33
CA TYR A 56 -13.49 -5.32 3.19
C TYR A 56 -13.34 -4.75 1.77
N LEU A 57 -12.17 -4.88 1.16
CA LEU A 57 -11.92 -4.39 -0.19
C LEU A 57 -12.60 -5.22 -1.29
N ARG A 58 -13.15 -6.39 -0.98
CA ARG A 58 -14.05 -7.11 -1.89
C ARG A 58 -15.44 -6.46 -1.95
N THR A 59 -15.85 -5.74 -0.92
CA THR A 59 -17.15 -5.07 -0.87
C THR A 59 -17.08 -3.61 -1.34
N VAL A 60 -15.93 -2.95 -1.15
CA VAL A 60 -15.72 -1.56 -1.56
C VAL A 60 -14.45 -1.41 -2.38
N HIS A 61 -14.47 -0.58 -3.42
CA HIS A 61 -13.31 -0.36 -4.30
C HIS A 61 -12.89 1.12 -4.41
N PRO A 62 -12.39 1.74 -3.32
CA PRO A 62 -12.13 3.18 -3.23
C PRO A 62 -10.83 3.61 -3.94
N THR A 63 -10.73 3.42 -5.26
CA THR A 63 -9.52 3.71 -6.05
C THR A 63 -9.06 5.18 -6.01
N PHE A 64 -9.89 6.11 -5.56
CA PHE A 64 -9.50 7.51 -5.31
C PHE A 64 -8.44 7.64 -4.19
N LEU A 65 -8.39 6.69 -3.24
CA LEU A 65 -7.36 6.63 -2.18
C LEU A 65 -5.95 6.36 -2.73
N LEU A 66 -5.83 5.85 -3.96
CA LEU A 66 -4.55 5.59 -4.59
C LEU A 66 -3.78 6.88 -4.95
N LYS A 67 -4.41 8.05 -4.81
CA LYS A 67 -3.77 9.36 -4.96
C LYS A 67 -3.00 9.76 -3.69
N PRO A 68 -1.74 10.22 -3.81
CA PRO A 68 -0.92 10.64 -2.67
C PRO A 68 -1.58 11.63 -1.72
N GLU A 69 -2.17 12.69 -2.27
CA GLU A 69 -2.83 13.74 -1.48
C GLU A 69 -4.03 13.22 -0.69
N VAL A 70 -4.73 12.23 -1.24
CA VAL A 70 -5.97 11.69 -0.68
C VAL A 70 -5.67 10.74 0.47
N HIS A 71 -4.73 9.81 0.30
CA HIS A 71 -4.38 8.93 1.42
C HIS A 71 -3.63 9.66 2.53
N ARG A 72 -2.87 10.73 2.23
CA ARG A 72 -2.30 11.59 3.28
C ARG A 72 -3.40 12.28 4.10
N ALA A 73 -4.44 12.78 3.43
CA ALA A 73 -5.60 13.32 4.14
C ALA A 73 -6.28 12.26 5.01
N LEU A 74 -6.40 11.03 4.51
CA LEU A 74 -6.92 9.91 5.29
C LEU A 74 -6.03 9.59 6.50
N LEU A 75 -4.71 9.54 6.33
CA LEU A 75 -3.76 9.31 7.41
C LEU A 75 -3.91 10.33 8.53
N ASN A 76 -3.99 11.62 8.17
CA ASN A 76 -4.20 12.69 9.14
C ASN A 76 -5.51 12.51 9.92
N MET A 77 -6.58 12.05 9.26
CA MET A 77 -7.85 11.75 9.95
C MET A 77 -7.74 10.55 10.89
N LEU A 78 -6.95 9.53 10.53
CA LEU A 78 -6.70 8.38 11.40
C LEU A 78 -5.90 8.79 12.64
N HIS A 79 -4.86 9.60 12.49
CA HIS A 79 -4.12 10.15 13.63
C HIS A 79 -5.01 11.03 14.51
N ALA A 80 -5.78 11.95 13.91
CA ALA A 80 -6.68 12.82 14.67
C ALA A 80 -7.69 12.01 15.48
N ARG A 81 -8.24 10.93 14.91
CA ARG A 81 -9.10 9.99 15.65
C ARG A 81 -8.38 9.40 16.85
N SER A 82 -7.17 8.90 16.69
CA SER A 82 -6.40 8.26 17.77
C SER A 82 -6.00 9.25 18.87
N GLU A 83 -5.75 10.51 18.50
CA GLU A 83 -5.45 11.61 19.43
C GLU A 83 -6.72 12.21 20.07
N GLY A 84 -7.92 11.80 19.63
CA GLY A 84 -9.19 12.38 20.08
C GLY A 84 -9.45 13.80 19.55
N THR A 85 -8.73 14.22 18.51
CA THR A 85 -8.85 15.54 17.88
C THR A 85 -9.72 15.48 16.61
N VAL A 86 -10.32 16.61 16.24
CA VAL A 86 -11.08 16.73 14.99
C VAL A 86 -10.19 17.41 13.94
N SER A 87 -9.75 16.68 12.92
CA SER A 87 -9.03 17.26 11.80
C SER A 87 -10.01 17.69 10.70
N ILE A 88 -10.28 18.99 10.58
CA ILE A 88 -10.94 19.56 9.39
C ILE A 88 -10.00 20.61 8.81
N SER A 89 -9.43 20.32 7.64
CA SER A 89 -8.71 21.32 6.84
C SER A 89 -9.73 22.18 6.09
N MET A 90 -9.63 23.51 6.18
CA MET A 90 -10.51 24.44 5.46
C MET A 90 -10.28 24.44 3.93
N THR A 91 -9.26 23.75 3.41
CA THR A 91 -8.94 23.69 1.97
C THR A 91 -8.96 22.25 1.44
N MET A 92 -10.11 21.58 1.51
CA MET A 92 -10.27 20.23 0.94
C MET A 92 -10.54 20.27 -0.56
N THR A 93 -9.72 19.57 -1.34
CA THR A 93 -10.04 19.28 -2.75
C THR A 93 -11.30 18.40 -2.86
N SER A 94 -11.92 18.32 -4.04
CA SER A 94 -13.08 17.44 -4.26
C SER A 94 -12.79 15.97 -3.93
N GLU A 95 -11.56 15.52 -4.17
CA GLU A 95 -11.10 14.16 -3.87
C GLU A 95 -10.82 13.94 -2.38
N MET A 96 -10.31 14.96 -1.67
CA MET A 96 -10.21 14.92 -0.22
C MET A 96 -11.59 14.86 0.45
N ARG A 97 -12.60 15.56 -0.10
CA ARG A 97 -13.99 15.45 0.37
C ARG A 97 -14.55 14.03 0.18
N LYS A 98 -14.18 13.32 -0.90
CA LYS A 98 -14.53 11.91 -1.07
C LYS A 98 -13.88 11.03 0.01
N ALA A 99 -12.61 11.27 0.34
CA ALA A 99 -11.95 10.56 1.45
C ALA A 99 -12.60 10.81 2.79
N TYR A 100 -13.01 12.06 3.07
CA TYR A 100 -13.75 12.40 4.28
C TYR A 100 -15.09 11.66 4.35
N SER A 101 -15.88 11.72 3.28
CA SER A 101 -17.16 11.02 3.21
C SER A 101 -17.00 9.51 3.34
N PHE A 102 -16.02 8.93 2.65
CA PHE A 102 -15.68 7.51 2.75
C PHE A 102 -15.29 7.12 4.18
N TYR A 103 -14.47 7.96 4.83
CA TYR A 103 -14.05 7.73 6.20
C TYR A 103 -15.24 7.69 7.17
N HIS A 104 -16.11 8.70 7.11
CA HIS A 104 -17.23 8.83 8.05
C HIS A 104 -18.39 7.87 7.77
N ASN A 105 -18.62 7.49 6.52
CA ASN A 105 -19.76 6.64 6.15
C ASN A 105 -19.45 5.15 6.30
N GLU A 106 -18.25 4.71 5.93
CA GLU A 106 -17.93 3.28 5.83
C GLU A 106 -16.70 2.89 6.63
N LEU A 107 -15.57 3.58 6.43
CA LEU A 107 -14.28 3.13 6.98
C LEU A 107 -14.27 3.17 8.52
N LYS A 108 -14.92 4.17 9.14
CA LYS A 108 -15.04 4.28 10.60
C LYS A 108 -15.77 3.08 11.21
N ILE A 109 -16.78 2.54 10.51
CA ILE A 109 -17.50 1.34 10.94
C ILE A 109 -16.58 0.13 10.82
N PHE A 110 -15.88 -0.01 9.70
CA PHE A 110 -14.90 -1.08 9.51
C PHE A 110 -13.80 -1.07 10.57
N ILE A 111 -13.22 0.09 10.88
CA ILE A 111 -12.23 0.25 11.95
C ILE A 111 -12.80 -0.20 13.30
N SER A 112 -14.03 0.20 13.63
CA SER A 112 -14.69 -0.23 14.88
C SER A 112 -14.88 -1.76 14.94
N LEU A 113 -15.18 -2.41 13.81
CA LEU A 113 -15.28 -3.86 13.72
C LEU A 113 -13.92 -4.55 13.86
N LEU A 114 -12.88 -3.97 13.28
CA LEU A 114 -11.50 -4.45 13.39
C LEU A 114 -11.01 -4.38 14.85
N GLU A 115 -11.35 -3.29 15.55
CA GLU A 115 -11.06 -3.11 16.98
C GLU A 115 -11.76 -4.15 17.86
N ARG A 116 -13.03 -4.47 17.56
CA ARG A 116 -13.74 -5.57 18.23
C ARG A 116 -13.11 -6.94 17.99
N LYS A 117 -12.39 -7.11 16.87
CA LYS A 117 -11.65 -8.34 16.55
C LYS A 117 -10.24 -8.38 17.17
N GLY A 118 -9.86 -7.36 17.94
CA GLY A 118 -8.61 -7.33 18.70
C GLY A 118 -7.46 -6.55 18.06
N PHE A 119 -7.71 -5.76 17.00
CA PHE A 119 -6.72 -4.85 16.42
C PHE A 119 -6.84 -3.45 17.04
N ALA A 120 -5.79 -2.91 17.64
CA ALA A 120 -5.79 -1.51 18.07
C ALA A 120 -5.30 -0.61 16.93
N LEU A 121 -6.11 0.36 16.50
CA LEU A 121 -5.67 1.33 15.47
C LEU A 121 -4.66 2.33 16.02
N ALA A 122 -4.82 2.75 17.28
CA ALA A 122 -3.95 3.72 17.93
C ALA A 122 -2.48 3.24 17.94
N GLY A 123 -1.59 4.01 17.32
CA GLY A 123 -0.17 3.68 17.16
C GLY A 123 0.13 2.72 15.99
N TYR A 124 -0.88 2.31 15.22
CA TYR A 124 -0.76 1.44 14.05
C TYR A 124 -1.43 2.05 12.80
N GLU A 125 -1.65 3.37 12.77
CA GLU A 125 -2.33 4.09 11.70
C GLU A 125 -1.62 3.92 10.36
N ASP A 126 -0.30 4.11 10.33
CA ASP A 126 0.53 3.92 9.14
C ASP A 126 0.49 2.47 8.65
N THR A 127 0.54 1.52 9.58
CA THR A 127 0.51 0.08 9.26
C THR A 127 -0.84 -0.31 8.66
N PHE A 128 -1.93 0.16 9.27
CA PHE A 128 -3.29 0.01 8.79
C PHE A 128 -3.44 0.60 7.38
N LEU A 129 -3.08 1.86 7.20
CA LEU A 129 -3.24 2.56 5.92
C LEU A 129 -2.37 1.94 4.84
N THR A 130 -1.12 1.59 5.14
CA THR A 130 -0.21 0.93 4.18
C THR A 130 -0.77 -0.42 3.75
N THR A 131 -1.29 -1.20 4.70
CA THR A 131 -1.92 -2.50 4.39
C THR A 131 -3.17 -2.30 3.52
N LEU A 132 -4.04 -1.36 3.88
CA LEU A 132 -5.24 -1.00 3.11
C LEU A 132 -4.89 -0.58 1.68
N LEU A 133 -3.91 0.30 1.51
CA LEU A 133 -3.50 0.79 0.18
C LEU A 133 -2.82 -0.30 -0.65
N THR A 134 -2.04 -1.18 -0.03
CA THR A 134 -1.37 -2.28 -0.72
C THR A 134 -2.40 -3.26 -1.24
N LYS A 135 -3.33 -3.71 -0.38
CA LYS A 135 -4.43 -4.60 -0.79
C LYS A 135 -5.37 -3.95 -1.81
N LEU A 136 -5.59 -2.65 -1.72
CA LEU A 136 -6.39 -1.92 -2.72
C LEU A 136 -5.68 -1.91 -4.08
N ARG A 137 -4.36 -1.72 -4.14
CA ARG A 137 -3.59 -1.79 -5.40
C ARG A 137 -3.60 -3.19 -5.99
N GLU A 138 -3.37 -4.22 -5.16
CA GLU A 138 -3.45 -5.62 -5.60
C GLU A 138 -4.81 -5.94 -6.21
N ASN A 139 -5.89 -5.58 -5.50
CA ASN A 139 -7.25 -5.80 -5.99
C ASN A 139 -7.55 -4.99 -7.26
N ASN A 140 -7.13 -3.72 -7.29
CA ASN A 140 -7.31 -2.86 -8.47
C ASN A 140 -6.57 -3.42 -9.69
N TYR A 141 -5.34 -3.87 -9.51
CA TYR A 141 -4.56 -4.47 -10.57
C TYR A 141 -5.24 -5.74 -11.11
N ARG A 142 -5.65 -6.65 -10.21
CA ARG A 142 -6.35 -7.87 -10.60
C ARG A 142 -7.65 -7.57 -11.36
N SER A 143 -8.52 -6.71 -10.81
CA SER A 143 -9.79 -6.38 -11.45
C SER A 143 -9.62 -5.68 -12.80
N CYS A 144 -8.63 -4.78 -12.93
CA CYS A 144 -8.34 -4.16 -14.23
C CYS A 144 -7.74 -5.14 -15.23
N LEU A 145 -6.90 -6.08 -14.79
CA LEU A 145 -6.35 -7.11 -15.66
C LEU A 145 -7.43 -8.09 -16.12
N GLU A 146 -8.37 -8.45 -15.24
CA GLU A 146 -9.55 -9.26 -15.58
C GLU A 146 -10.46 -8.53 -16.59
N LEU A 147 -10.63 -7.21 -16.44
CA LEU A 147 -11.49 -6.41 -17.30
C LEU A 147 -10.88 -6.13 -18.68
N TYR A 148 -9.62 -5.69 -18.72
CA TYR A 148 -8.95 -5.21 -19.93
C TYR A 148 -8.07 -6.28 -20.60
N GLY A 149 -7.75 -7.36 -19.89
CA GLY A 149 -6.84 -8.41 -20.36
C GLY A 149 -5.37 -7.97 -20.42
N ASP A 150 -4.54 -8.87 -20.94
CA ASP A 150 -3.14 -8.57 -21.27
C ASP A 150 -3.06 -7.95 -22.68
N PHE A 151 -3.25 -6.63 -22.76
CA PHE A 151 -3.39 -5.92 -24.04
C PHE A 151 -2.10 -5.35 -24.61
N VAL A 152 -0.98 -5.35 -23.88
CA VAL A 152 0.33 -4.88 -24.36
C VAL A 152 1.27 -6.07 -24.55
N PRO A 153 1.71 -6.34 -25.80
CA PRO A 153 2.70 -7.37 -26.10
C PRO A 153 4.04 -7.15 -25.37
N GLU A 154 4.79 -8.23 -25.18
CA GLU A 154 6.15 -8.15 -24.66
C GLU A 154 7.08 -7.43 -25.65
N GLY A 155 7.96 -6.57 -25.13
CA GLY A 155 8.89 -5.78 -25.96
C GLY A 155 8.27 -4.55 -26.62
N SER A 156 6.98 -4.27 -26.39
CA SER A 156 6.33 -3.06 -26.90
C SER A 156 7.02 -1.79 -26.42
N THR A 157 7.02 -0.78 -27.29
CA THR A 157 7.49 0.55 -26.92
C THR A 157 6.47 1.26 -26.02
N LEU A 158 6.91 2.30 -25.31
CA LEU A 158 6.01 3.12 -24.50
C LEU A 158 4.86 3.74 -25.32
N THR A 159 5.16 4.14 -26.56
CA THR A 159 4.18 4.74 -27.48
C THR A 159 3.10 3.74 -27.86
N GLU A 160 3.49 2.53 -28.26
CA GLU A 160 2.55 1.45 -28.59
C GLU A 160 1.67 1.10 -27.39
N ALA A 161 2.27 1.02 -26.20
CA ALA A 161 1.50 0.75 -24.98
C ALA A 161 0.48 1.86 -24.69
N PHE A 162 0.79 3.12 -25.01
CA PHE A 162 -0.16 4.23 -24.86
C PHE A 162 -1.30 4.12 -25.87
N ASP A 163 -1.02 3.80 -27.13
CA ASP A 163 -2.06 3.57 -28.13
C ASP A 163 -3.03 2.49 -27.68
N LEU A 164 -2.50 1.32 -27.30
CA LEU A 164 -3.31 0.19 -26.85
C LEU A 164 -4.10 0.53 -25.58
N TYR A 165 -3.52 1.29 -24.65
CA TYR A 165 -4.24 1.78 -23.47
C TYR A 165 -5.45 2.65 -23.83
N PHE A 166 -5.30 3.59 -24.76
CA PHE A 166 -6.42 4.43 -25.22
C PHE A 166 -7.44 3.68 -26.06
N GLU A 167 -7.05 2.55 -26.65
CA GLU A 167 -7.95 1.70 -27.42
C GLU A 167 -8.82 0.80 -26.55
N VAL A 168 -8.27 0.31 -25.43
CA VAL A 168 -8.89 -0.68 -24.53
C VAL A 168 -9.61 -0.04 -23.34
N VAL A 169 -9.03 1.00 -22.72
CA VAL A 169 -9.61 1.62 -21.51
C VAL A 169 -10.68 2.63 -21.89
N GLU A 170 -11.83 2.58 -21.22
CA GLU A 170 -12.96 3.45 -21.55
C GLU A 170 -12.63 4.93 -21.32
N LYS A 171 -13.28 5.78 -22.12
CA LYS A 171 -12.97 7.21 -22.19
C LYS A 171 -13.16 7.91 -20.84
N GLU A 172 -14.14 7.48 -20.08
CA GLU A 172 -14.50 8.00 -18.76
C GLU A 172 -13.45 7.65 -17.71
N PHE A 173 -12.80 6.48 -17.84
CA PHE A 173 -11.91 5.94 -16.82
C PHE A 173 -10.42 6.13 -17.10
N LYS A 174 -10.03 6.43 -18.35
CA LYS A 174 -8.62 6.55 -18.77
C LYS A 174 -7.74 7.51 -17.96
N TYR A 175 -8.32 8.44 -17.20
CA TYR A 175 -7.59 9.36 -16.30
C TYR A 175 -7.93 9.21 -14.81
N ASN A 176 -8.76 8.23 -14.48
CA ASN A 176 -9.08 7.87 -13.10
C ASN A 176 -7.82 7.35 -12.39
N SER A 177 -7.74 7.53 -11.08
CA SER A 177 -6.59 7.03 -10.30
C SER A 177 -6.47 5.51 -10.36
N GLY A 178 -7.57 4.77 -10.42
CA GLY A 178 -7.55 3.31 -10.57
C GLY A 178 -6.86 2.87 -11.87
N SER A 179 -7.32 3.37 -13.02
CA SER A 179 -6.77 3.01 -14.33
C SER A 179 -5.32 3.48 -14.50
N VAL A 180 -4.99 4.70 -14.03
CA VAL A 180 -3.60 5.20 -14.11
C VAL A 180 -2.66 4.42 -13.17
N ASP A 181 -3.14 4.01 -11.98
CA ASP A 181 -2.37 3.16 -11.07
C ASP A 181 -2.12 1.79 -11.67
N PHE A 182 -3.17 1.15 -12.18
CA PHE A 182 -3.09 -0.12 -12.89
C PHE A 182 -2.08 -0.04 -14.03
N PHE A 183 -2.21 0.97 -14.90
CA PHE A 183 -1.34 1.09 -16.06
C PHE A 183 0.12 1.35 -15.69
N ALA A 184 0.39 2.09 -14.61
CA ALA A 184 1.75 2.28 -14.12
C ALA A 184 2.39 0.96 -13.68
N ILE A 185 1.66 0.14 -12.92
CA ILE A 185 2.13 -1.18 -12.46
C ILE A 185 2.28 -2.12 -13.65
N TYR A 186 1.32 -2.11 -14.56
CA TYR A 186 1.30 -2.96 -15.75
C TYR A 186 2.50 -2.69 -16.68
N LEU A 187 2.80 -1.42 -16.96
CA LEU A 187 3.99 -1.04 -17.74
C LEU A 187 5.31 -1.43 -17.04
N ASN A 188 5.34 -1.38 -15.71
CA ASN A 188 6.51 -1.82 -14.94
C ASN A 188 6.71 -3.33 -15.04
N HIS A 189 5.64 -4.12 -14.89
CA HIS A 189 5.68 -5.58 -15.08
C HIS A 189 6.12 -5.97 -16.50
N LYS A 190 5.76 -5.18 -17.51
CA LYS A 190 6.18 -5.37 -18.91
C LYS A 190 7.59 -4.85 -19.20
N ASN A 191 8.31 -4.33 -18.21
CA ASN A 191 9.63 -3.71 -18.34
C ASN A 191 9.69 -2.54 -19.36
N ILE A 192 8.56 -1.88 -19.61
CA ILE A 192 8.46 -0.73 -20.54
C ILE A 192 8.87 0.56 -19.82
N VAL A 193 8.56 0.66 -18.53
CA VAL A 193 8.94 1.78 -17.68
C VAL A 193 9.54 1.31 -16.36
N ASP A 194 10.50 2.09 -15.88
CA ASP A 194 11.13 1.86 -14.58
C ASP A 194 10.25 2.34 -13.40
N PHE A 195 10.53 1.86 -12.19
CA PHE A 195 9.78 2.16 -10.96
C PHE A 195 9.77 3.65 -10.59
N THR A 196 10.65 4.45 -11.20
CA THR A 196 10.72 5.90 -11.06
C THR A 196 9.51 6.65 -11.65
N TRP A 197 8.62 5.96 -12.39
CA TRP A 197 7.41 6.56 -12.96
C TRP A 197 6.30 6.73 -11.94
N THR A 198 6.15 7.96 -11.43
CA THR A 198 5.01 8.30 -10.57
C THR A 198 3.70 8.35 -11.36
N LYS A 199 2.58 8.03 -10.72
CA LYS A 199 1.23 8.11 -11.32
C LYS A 199 0.93 9.50 -11.90
N SER A 200 1.38 10.55 -11.21
CA SER A 200 1.23 11.94 -11.68
C SER A 200 2.03 12.20 -12.96
N ARG A 201 3.24 11.65 -13.06
CA ARG A 201 4.07 11.72 -14.28
C ARG A 201 3.42 10.95 -15.43
N LEU A 202 2.95 9.72 -15.19
CA LEU A 202 2.26 8.92 -16.20
C LEU A 202 1.00 9.62 -16.70
N LYS A 203 0.16 10.13 -15.80
CA LYS A 203 -1.05 10.88 -16.18
C LYS A 203 -0.74 12.11 -17.05
N ARG A 204 0.33 12.85 -16.74
CA ARG A 204 0.78 13.98 -17.56
C ARG A 204 1.23 13.52 -18.94
N LYS A 205 1.99 12.42 -19.01
CA LYS A 205 2.46 11.84 -20.28
C LYS A 205 1.29 11.33 -21.15
N LEU A 206 0.32 10.62 -20.57
CA LEU A 206 -0.90 10.20 -21.26
C LEU A 206 -1.68 11.39 -21.84
N LYS A 207 -1.88 12.45 -21.04
CA LYS A 207 -2.56 13.67 -21.52
C LYS A 207 -1.81 14.37 -22.65
N GLN A 208 -0.49 14.45 -22.53
CA GLN A 208 0.36 15.04 -23.57
C GLN A 208 0.28 14.22 -24.85
N TYR A 209 0.36 12.90 -24.74
CA TYR A 209 0.22 11.97 -25.86
C TYR A 209 -1.14 12.09 -26.57
N GLU A 210 -2.24 12.15 -25.81
CA GLU A 210 -3.59 12.37 -26.39
C GLU A 210 -3.67 13.71 -27.13
N LYS A 211 -3.04 14.75 -26.57
CA LYS A 211 -3.04 16.08 -27.18
C LYS A 211 -2.25 16.10 -28.49
N ASP A 212 -1.10 15.45 -28.53
CA ASP A 212 -0.21 15.44 -29.68
C ASP A 212 -0.78 14.59 -30.82
N ASN A 213 -1.50 13.50 -30.51
CA ASN A 213 -2.13 12.60 -31.48
C ASN A 213 -3.65 12.81 -31.62
N LYS A 214 -4.13 14.03 -31.30
CA LYS A 214 -5.58 14.33 -31.24
C LYS A 214 -6.32 14.04 -32.54
N GLN A 215 -5.69 14.26 -33.70
CA GLN A 215 -6.29 13.99 -35.00
C GLN A 215 -6.45 12.49 -35.25
N GLU A 216 -5.44 11.71 -34.92
CA GLU A 216 -5.46 10.25 -35.07
C GLU A 216 -6.52 9.61 -34.17
N PHE A 217 -6.65 10.04 -32.92
CA PHE A 217 -7.71 9.57 -32.04
C PHE A 217 -9.12 9.89 -32.57
N LYS A 218 -9.30 11.04 -33.22
CA LYS A 218 -10.58 11.38 -33.85
C LYS A 218 -10.88 10.49 -35.05
N LEU A 219 -9.88 10.18 -35.87
CA LEU A 219 -10.02 9.28 -37.01
C LEU A 219 -10.38 7.87 -36.54
N LYS A 220 -9.61 7.29 -35.60
CA LYS A 220 -9.91 5.98 -35.01
C LYS A 220 -11.30 5.93 -34.37
N GLN A 221 -11.74 7.00 -33.71
CA GLN A 221 -13.09 7.07 -33.13
C GLN A 221 -14.18 7.10 -34.22
N LEU A 222 -13.96 7.80 -35.32
CA LEU A 222 -14.88 7.84 -36.46
C LEU A 222 -14.98 6.47 -37.12
N GLU A 223 -13.84 5.80 -37.36
CA GLU A 223 -13.79 4.46 -37.94
C GLU A 223 -14.57 3.43 -37.12
N ARG A 224 -14.43 3.47 -35.78
CA ARG A 224 -15.22 2.59 -34.89
C ARG A 224 -16.71 2.83 -35.04
N LYS A 225 -17.14 4.09 -35.01
CA LYS A 225 -18.55 4.45 -35.21
C LYS A 225 -19.10 3.99 -36.57
N LEU A 226 -18.29 4.04 -37.62
CA LEU A 226 -18.69 3.57 -38.95
C LEU A 226 -18.79 2.05 -39.02
N LYS A 227 -17.92 1.31 -38.32
CA LYS A 227 -17.99 -0.15 -38.21
C LYS A 227 -19.21 -0.64 -37.44
N ASP A 228 -19.61 0.05 -36.37
CA ASP A 228 -20.77 -0.32 -35.57
C ASP A 228 -22.13 -0.06 -36.26
N ILE A 229 -22.12 0.63 -37.41
CA ILE A 229 -23.33 0.94 -38.22
C ILE A 229 -23.53 -0.09 -39.36
N SER A 230 -22.51 -0.89 -39.70
CA SER A 230 -22.59 -1.96 -40.72
C SER A 230 -22.87 -3.32 -40.09
#